data_AF-A0A6I5CHL6-F1
#
_entry.id   AF-A0A6I5CHL6-F1
#
_cell.length_a   1.000
_cell.length_b   1.000
_cell.length_c   1.000
_cell.angle_alpha   90.00
_cell.angle_beta   90.00
_cell.angle_gamma   90.00
#
_symmetry.space_group_name_H-M   'P 1'
#
loop_
_entity.id
_entity.type
_entity.pdbx_description
1 polymer ?
#
loop_
_entity_poly.entity_id
_entity_poly.type
_entity_poly.pdbx_seq_one_letter_code
_entity_poly.pdbx_strand_id
1 'polypeptide(L)'
;VRPVKGQVLRLTVPKRYAPFLSRTVRAVVRGGHVYLVPRLNGELVVGATSEELGWDTTVTAGGVYELLRDAHELVPGITELPLTETRAGLRPGSPDNAPLLGPTGLDGLLLATGHHRNGVLLTPVTGDVMAHVLTTGALPDEARPFTPRRFAAARTEQPV
;
A
#
# COMPACT_ATOMS: atom_id res chain seq x y z
N VAL A 1 6.79 -9.80 9.57
CA VAL A 1 5.97 -8.86 8.77
C VAL A 1 4.74 -8.56 9.59
N ARG A 2 4.42 -7.29 9.80
CA ARG A 2 3.25 -6.85 10.55
C ARG A 2 2.18 -6.32 9.60
N PRO A 3 0.89 -6.50 9.91
CA PRO A 3 -0.19 -5.91 9.13
C PRO A 3 -0.31 -4.40 9.43
N VAL A 4 -0.48 -3.59 8.38
CA VAL A 4 -0.85 -2.17 8.49
C VAL A 4 -2.20 -1.98 7.83
N LYS A 5 -3.21 -1.65 8.61
CA LYS A 5 -4.56 -1.48 8.09
C LYS A 5 -4.63 -0.20 7.26
N GLY A 6 -5.34 -0.26 6.14
CA GLY A 6 -5.68 0.91 5.34
C GLY A 6 -7.10 0.80 4.79
N GLN A 7 -7.89 1.84 5.03
CA GLN A 7 -9.24 1.99 4.52
C GLN A 7 -9.21 2.75 3.19
N VAL A 8 -10.08 2.35 2.26
CA VAL A 8 -10.23 2.91 0.91
C VAL A 8 -11.72 3.00 0.60
N LEU A 9 -12.10 4.08 -0.07
CA LEU A 9 -13.44 4.30 -0.60
C LEU A 9 -13.43 4.19 -2.13
N ARG A 10 -14.57 3.76 -2.68
CA ARG A 10 -14.84 3.86 -4.11
C ARG A 10 -16.09 4.67 -4.34
N LEU A 11 -15.97 5.65 -5.21
CA LEU A 11 -17.06 6.45 -5.69
C LEU A 11 -17.33 6.12 -7.16
N THR A 12 -18.53 6.38 -7.63
CA THR A 12 -18.85 6.32 -9.07
C THR A 12 -18.98 7.74 -9.61
N VAL A 13 -18.34 8.02 -10.75
CA VAL A 13 -18.49 9.26 -11.50
C VAL A 13 -19.61 9.08 -12.53
N PRO A 14 -20.78 9.73 -12.36
CA PRO A 14 -21.81 9.75 -13.38
C PRO A 14 -21.27 10.29 -14.70
N LYS A 15 -21.73 9.73 -15.84
CA LYS A 15 -21.29 10.16 -17.18
C LYS A 15 -21.41 11.67 -17.41
N ARG A 16 -22.43 12.31 -16.83
CA ARG A 16 -22.65 13.77 -16.91
C ARG A 16 -21.55 14.62 -16.25
N TYR A 17 -20.75 14.03 -15.36
CA TYR A 17 -19.63 14.69 -14.69
C TYR A 17 -18.28 14.24 -15.25
N ALA A 18 -18.27 13.39 -16.29
CA ALA A 18 -17.03 12.88 -16.87
C ALA A 18 -16.42 13.85 -17.89
N PRO A 19 -15.08 14.00 -17.93
CA PRO A 19 -14.13 13.48 -16.95
C PRO A 19 -14.14 14.31 -15.67
N PHE A 20 -14.31 13.66 -14.51
CA PHE A 20 -14.26 14.33 -13.21
C PHE A 20 -12.83 14.63 -12.78
N LEU A 21 -11.94 13.64 -12.97
CA LEU A 21 -10.48 13.79 -12.88
C LEU A 21 -9.85 13.06 -14.06
N SER A 22 -8.87 13.69 -14.71
CA SER A 22 -8.15 13.09 -15.85
C SER A 22 -6.88 12.34 -15.43
N ARG A 23 -6.42 12.53 -14.19
CA ARG A 23 -5.16 11.98 -13.66
C ARG A 23 -5.30 11.70 -12.18
N THR A 24 -4.41 10.84 -11.67
CA THR A 24 -4.28 10.60 -10.23
C THR A 24 -3.85 11.88 -9.52
N VAL A 25 -4.58 12.25 -8.47
CA VAL A 25 -4.21 13.33 -7.55
C VAL A 25 -3.62 12.70 -6.29
N ARG A 26 -2.53 13.27 -5.78
CA ARG A 26 -1.92 12.90 -4.49
C ARG A 26 -1.62 14.16 -3.71
N ALA A 27 -1.98 14.20 -2.44
CA ALA A 27 -1.72 15.34 -1.59
C ALA A 27 -1.49 14.93 -0.12
N VAL A 28 -1.10 15.91 0.68
CA VAL A 28 -1.12 15.84 2.14
C VAL A 28 -2.15 16.83 2.63
N VAL A 29 -3.15 16.37 3.35
CA VAL A 29 -4.20 17.18 3.95
C VAL A 29 -4.16 16.93 5.45
N ARG A 30 -4.02 18.00 6.25
CA ARG A 30 -3.97 17.90 7.73
C ARG A 30 -2.91 16.91 8.25
N GLY A 31 -1.79 16.78 7.53
CA GLY A 31 -0.72 15.84 7.85
C GLY A 31 -0.96 14.40 7.41
N GLY A 32 -2.17 14.06 6.92
CA GLY A 32 -2.52 12.76 6.36
C GLY A 32 -2.28 12.69 4.85
N HIS A 33 -1.90 11.52 4.34
CA HIS A 33 -1.76 11.30 2.90
C HIS A 33 -3.09 10.88 2.28
N VAL A 34 -3.48 11.53 1.18
CA VAL A 34 -4.65 11.14 0.39
C VAL A 34 -4.31 11.07 -1.10
N TYR A 35 -4.94 10.15 -1.79
CA TYR A 35 -4.89 9.98 -3.23
C TYR A 35 -6.30 9.78 -3.79
N LEU A 36 -6.49 10.30 -5.00
CA LEU A 36 -7.70 10.15 -5.79
C LEU A 36 -7.28 9.55 -7.13
N VAL A 37 -7.72 8.32 -7.44
CA VAL A 37 -7.33 7.59 -8.64
C VAL A 37 -8.56 7.38 -9.52
N PRO A 38 -8.73 8.14 -10.63
CA PRO A 38 -9.78 7.89 -11.58
C PRO A 38 -9.48 6.61 -12.39
N ARG A 39 -10.52 5.82 -12.66
CA ARG A 39 -10.47 4.62 -13.50
C ARG A 39 -11.26 4.84 -14.78
N LEU A 40 -10.91 4.07 -15.81
CA LEU A 40 -11.54 4.16 -17.13
C LEU A 40 -13.03 3.80 -17.13
N ASN A 41 -13.49 3.00 -16.16
CA ASN A 41 -14.89 2.59 -16.00
C ASN A 41 -15.75 3.61 -15.25
N GLY A 42 -15.22 4.80 -14.92
CA GLY A 42 -15.92 5.82 -14.15
C GLY A 42 -15.84 5.65 -12.64
N GLU A 43 -15.09 4.67 -12.13
CA GLU A 43 -14.78 4.59 -10.71
C GLU A 43 -13.76 5.65 -10.31
N LEU A 44 -13.94 6.24 -9.13
CA LEU A 44 -12.95 7.06 -8.46
C LEU A 44 -12.57 6.44 -7.12
N VAL A 45 -11.31 6.01 -6.99
CA VAL A 45 -10.79 5.45 -5.73
C VAL A 45 -10.26 6.59 -4.87
N VAL A 46 -10.70 6.66 -3.61
CA VAL A 46 -10.19 7.59 -2.60
C VAL A 46 -9.49 6.78 -1.52
N GLY A 47 -8.22 7.05 -1.27
CA GLY A 47 -7.49 6.35 -0.22
C GLY A 47 -6.24 7.08 0.23
N ALA A 48 -5.55 6.62 1.25
CA ALA A 48 -6.00 5.58 2.17
C ALA A 48 -5.51 5.94 3.57
N THR A 49 -6.26 5.51 4.58
CA THR A 49 -5.78 5.58 5.96
C THR A 49 -4.56 4.66 6.14
N SER A 50 -3.84 4.87 7.24
CA SER A 50 -2.73 4.02 7.68
C SER A 50 -2.82 3.84 9.19
N GLU A 51 -3.19 2.64 9.63
CA GLU A 51 -3.59 2.36 11.01
C GLU A 51 -2.85 1.12 11.57
N GLU A 52 -2.31 1.26 12.79
CA GLU A 52 -1.63 0.19 13.52
C GLU A 52 -2.63 -0.59 14.40
N LEU A 53 -3.57 -1.30 13.77
CA LEU A 53 -4.66 -2.03 14.43
C LEU A 53 -4.56 -3.55 14.27
N GLY A 54 -3.34 -4.06 14.06
CA GLY A 54 -3.12 -5.48 13.86
C GLY A 54 -3.88 -6.02 12.65
N TRP A 55 -4.64 -7.10 12.85
CA TRP A 55 -5.37 -7.79 11.77
C TRP A 55 -6.80 -7.26 11.57
N ASP A 56 -7.17 -6.16 12.24
CA ASP A 56 -8.48 -5.55 12.06
C ASP A 56 -8.69 -5.05 10.62
N THR A 57 -9.82 -5.43 10.04
CA THR A 57 -10.26 -4.96 8.71
C THR A 57 -11.64 -4.32 8.78
N THR A 58 -12.06 -3.90 9.97
CA THR A 58 -13.33 -3.21 10.16
C THR A 58 -13.24 -1.81 9.57
N VAL A 59 -14.16 -1.46 8.67
CA VAL A 59 -14.32 -0.07 8.21
C VAL A 59 -14.90 0.74 9.36
N THR A 60 -14.33 1.92 9.63
CA THR A 60 -14.78 2.79 10.73
C THR A 60 -15.39 4.07 10.18
N ALA A 61 -16.41 4.59 10.88
CA ALA A 61 -17.01 5.88 10.54
C ALA A 61 -15.95 7.00 10.48
N GLY A 62 -14.98 6.97 11.39
CA GLY A 62 -13.87 7.92 11.42
C GLY A 62 -12.98 7.85 10.16
N GLY A 63 -12.61 6.64 9.72
CA GLY A 63 -11.78 6.47 8.51
C GLY A 63 -12.51 6.88 7.24
N VAL A 64 -13.82 6.58 7.13
CA VAL A 64 -14.65 7.06 6.01
C VAL A 64 -14.73 8.58 6.02
N TYR A 65 -15.00 9.19 7.18
CA TYR A 65 -15.09 10.65 7.31
C TYR A 65 -13.77 11.34 6.98
N GLU A 66 -12.64 10.86 7.50
CA GLU A 66 -11.31 11.39 7.21
C GLU A 66 -11.04 11.42 5.70
N LEU A 67 -11.27 10.31 5.00
CA LEU A 67 -11.04 10.22 3.56
C LEU A 67 -11.95 11.15 2.75
N LEU A 68 -13.24 11.24 3.11
CA LEU A 68 -14.18 12.13 2.41
C LEU A 68 -13.87 13.61 2.68
N ARG A 69 -13.56 13.96 3.93
CA ARG A 69 -13.17 15.33 4.32
C ARG A 69 -11.93 15.77 3.55
N ASP A 70 -10.90 14.95 3.54
CA ASP A 70 -9.61 15.30 2.93
C ASP A 70 -9.71 15.32 1.40
N ALA A 71 -10.51 14.42 0.82
CA ALA A 71 -10.77 14.46 -0.62
C ALA A 71 -11.62 15.68 -1.04
N HIS A 72 -12.59 16.11 -0.23
CA HIS A 72 -13.37 17.31 -0.47
C HIS A 72 -12.53 18.58 -0.41
N GLU A 73 -11.55 18.65 0.50
CA GLU A 73 -10.60 19.77 0.58
C GLU A 73 -9.80 19.95 -0.72
N LEU A 74 -9.55 18.87 -1.47
CA LEU A 74 -8.85 18.88 -2.75
C LEU A 74 -9.77 19.06 -3.95
N VAL A 75 -10.93 18.39 -3.93
CA VAL A 75 -11.90 18.35 -5.03
C VAL A 75 -13.30 18.49 -4.46
N PRO A 76 -13.80 19.74 -4.27
CA PRO A 76 -15.05 19.97 -3.54
C PRO A 76 -16.26 19.22 -4.10
N GLY A 77 -16.36 19.08 -5.42
CA GLY A 77 -17.46 18.37 -6.08
C GLY A 77 -17.55 16.86 -5.79
N ILE A 78 -16.58 16.29 -5.04
CA ILE A 78 -16.57 14.86 -4.73
C ILE A 78 -17.75 14.42 -3.87
N THR A 79 -18.33 15.34 -3.09
CA THR A 79 -19.47 15.07 -2.20
C THR A 79 -20.76 14.75 -2.96
N GLU A 80 -20.83 15.10 -4.26
CA GLU A 80 -21.96 14.81 -5.14
C GLU A 80 -21.86 13.41 -5.79
N LEU A 81 -20.76 12.69 -5.57
CA LEU A 81 -20.53 11.38 -6.17
C LEU A 81 -21.10 10.26 -5.29
N PRO A 82 -21.82 9.28 -5.86
CA PRO A 82 -22.26 8.10 -5.12
C PRO A 82 -21.09 7.33 -4.51
N LEU A 83 -21.14 7.09 -3.19
CA LEU A 83 -20.26 6.16 -2.48
C LEU A 83 -20.74 4.73 -2.74
N THR A 84 -19.92 3.92 -3.42
CA THR A 84 -20.29 2.57 -3.87
C THR A 84 -19.60 1.46 -3.11
N GLU A 85 -18.43 1.70 -2.53
CA GLU A 85 -17.74 0.72 -1.69
C GLU A 85 -16.93 1.40 -0.59
N THR A 86 -16.91 0.78 0.59
CA THR A 86 -15.94 1.04 1.64
C THR A 86 -15.23 -0.26 1.97
N ARG A 87 -13.89 -0.26 1.99
CA ARG A 87 -13.11 -1.47 2.26
C ARG A 87 -11.89 -1.16 3.11
N ALA A 88 -11.50 -2.08 3.98
CA ALA A 88 -10.19 -2.07 4.61
C ALA A 88 -9.36 -3.27 4.14
N GLY A 89 -8.05 -3.07 4.05
CA GLY A 89 -7.09 -4.13 3.74
C GLY A 89 -5.83 -3.98 4.57
N LEU A 90 -5.01 -5.04 4.58
CA LEU A 90 -3.78 -5.11 5.36
C LEU A 90 -2.56 -5.06 4.44
N ARG A 91 -1.72 -4.05 4.64
CA ARG A 91 -0.43 -3.92 3.95
C ARG A 91 0.61 -4.75 4.70
N PRO A 92 1.42 -5.58 4.02
CA PRO A 92 2.50 -6.31 4.67
C PRO A 92 3.68 -5.36 4.95
N GLY A 93 3.86 -4.93 6.20
CA GLY A 93 4.96 -4.06 6.65
C GLY A 93 6.15 -4.83 7.22
N SER A 94 7.35 -4.47 6.81
CA SER A 94 8.62 -4.81 7.48
C SER A 94 9.01 -3.72 8.48
N PRO A 95 10.01 -3.93 9.36
CA PRO A 95 10.44 -2.92 10.34
C PRO A 95 10.82 -1.56 9.73
N ASP A 96 11.40 -1.56 8.53
CA ASP A 96 11.78 -0.35 7.78
C ASP A 96 10.78 0.01 6.66
N ASN A 97 9.67 -0.72 6.54
CA ASN A 97 8.69 -0.64 5.45
C ASN A 97 9.25 -0.89 4.04
N ALA A 98 10.48 -1.39 3.91
CA ALA A 98 11.06 -1.83 2.65
C ALA A 98 10.82 -3.34 2.41
N PRO A 99 10.75 -3.79 1.14
CA PRO A 99 10.55 -5.21 0.83
C PRO A 99 11.56 -6.16 1.52
N LEU A 100 11.14 -7.41 1.67
CA LEU A 100 11.96 -8.55 2.07
C LEU A 100 12.07 -9.47 0.84
N LEU A 101 13.22 -9.43 0.16
CA LEU A 101 13.48 -10.14 -1.09
C LEU A 101 14.70 -11.07 -0.95
N GLY A 102 14.56 -12.31 -1.40
CA GLY A 102 15.69 -13.26 -1.48
C GLY A 102 15.83 -14.19 -0.27
N PRO A 103 17.01 -14.82 -0.10
CA PRO A 103 17.19 -15.97 0.78
C PRO A 103 17.15 -15.61 2.27
N THR A 104 16.68 -16.57 3.06
CA THR A 104 16.69 -16.49 4.52
C THR A 104 17.95 -17.14 5.13
N GLY A 105 17.90 -17.46 6.43
CA GLY A 105 18.89 -18.33 7.08
C GLY A 105 18.57 -19.82 6.96
N LEU A 106 17.38 -20.19 6.46
CA LEU A 106 16.99 -21.56 6.19
C LEU A 106 17.26 -21.88 4.73
N ASP A 107 17.89 -23.04 4.48
CA ASP A 107 18.22 -23.48 3.13
C ASP A 107 16.96 -23.71 2.30
N GLY A 108 17.00 -23.31 1.03
CA GLY A 108 15.86 -23.35 0.11
C GLY A 108 14.69 -22.37 0.42
N LEU A 109 14.71 -21.61 1.52
CA LEU A 109 13.64 -20.66 1.85
C LEU A 109 13.96 -19.23 1.38
N LEU A 110 13.12 -18.73 0.48
CA LEU A 110 13.14 -17.39 -0.09
C LEU A 110 11.94 -16.56 0.37
N LEU A 111 12.12 -15.25 0.55
CA LEU A 111 11.02 -14.31 0.83
C LEU A 111 10.80 -13.35 -0.35
N ALA A 112 9.52 -13.01 -0.56
CA ALA A 112 9.07 -11.97 -1.48
C ALA A 112 7.84 -11.28 -0.88
N THR A 113 8.05 -10.42 0.13
CA THR A 113 6.97 -9.79 0.90
C THR A 113 7.40 -8.43 1.47
N GLY A 114 6.61 -7.82 2.33
CA GLY A 114 7.00 -6.61 3.05
C GLY A 114 6.90 -5.31 2.24
N HIS A 115 6.24 -5.33 1.08
CA HIS A 115 6.16 -4.18 0.18
C HIS A 115 5.31 -3.00 0.69
N HIS A 116 4.67 -3.14 1.86
CA HIS A 116 3.88 -2.10 2.50
C HIS A 116 2.90 -1.43 1.52
N ARG A 117 3.08 -0.14 1.23
CA ARG A 117 2.21 0.65 0.34
C ARG A 117 2.56 0.56 -1.15
N ASN A 118 3.67 -0.10 -1.49
CA ASN A 118 4.23 -0.10 -2.84
C ASN A 118 4.13 -1.47 -3.53
N GLY A 119 3.36 -2.42 -3.01
CA GLY A 119 3.25 -3.78 -3.56
C GLY A 119 2.90 -3.81 -5.05
N VAL A 120 1.82 -3.13 -5.45
CA VAL A 120 1.41 -3.07 -6.87
C VAL A 120 2.49 -2.44 -7.75
N LEU A 121 3.11 -1.34 -7.29
CA LEU A 121 4.17 -0.65 -8.03
C LEU A 121 5.41 -1.53 -8.22
N LEU A 122 5.80 -2.27 -7.19
CA LEU A 122 7.03 -3.07 -7.15
C LEU A 122 6.83 -4.52 -7.62
N THR A 123 5.61 -4.92 -7.98
CA THR A 123 5.31 -6.31 -8.39
C THR A 123 6.17 -6.76 -9.58
N PRO A 124 6.34 -5.98 -10.68
CA PRO A 124 7.13 -6.43 -11.82
C PRO A 124 8.59 -6.71 -11.45
N VAL A 125 9.28 -5.74 -10.86
CA VAL A 125 10.70 -5.88 -10.45
C VAL A 125 10.88 -6.97 -9.39
N THR A 126 9.91 -7.15 -8.49
CA THR A 126 9.95 -8.26 -7.53
C THR A 126 9.87 -9.61 -8.25
N GLY A 127 8.99 -9.74 -9.23
CA GLY A 127 8.88 -10.95 -10.06
C GLY A 127 10.18 -11.28 -10.76
N ASP A 128 10.80 -10.30 -11.42
CA ASP A 128 12.06 -10.47 -12.15
C ASP A 128 13.20 -10.88 -11.21
N VAL A 129 13.33 -10.23 -10.06
CA VAL A 129 14.33 -10.57 -9.03
C VAL A 129 14.15 -12.02 -8.55
N MET A 130 12.92 -12.41 -8.21
CA MET A 130 12.67 -13.75 -7.68
C MET A 130 12.86 -14.82 -8.75
N ALA A 131 12.46 -14.56 -10.00
CA ALA A 131 12.71 -15.46 -11.12
C ALA A 131 14.22 -15.66 -11.35
N HIS A 132 15.01 -14.59 -11.29
CA HIS A 132 16.47 -14.66 -11.42
C HIS A 132 17.10 -15.51 -10.32
N VAL A 133 16.73 -15.28 -9.05
CA VAL A 133 17.25 -16.05 -7.91
C VAL A 133 16.87 -17.52 -8.03
N LEU A 134 15.63 -17.83 -8.42
CA LEU A 134 15.16 -19.21 -8.55
C LEU A 134 15.84 -19.98 -9.68
N THR A 135 16.24 -19.30 -10.75
CA THR A 135 16.83 -19.94 -11.94
C THR A 135 18.35 -19.99 -11.93
N THR A 136 19.00 -19.08 -11.21
CA THR A 136 20.47 -18.95 -11.22
C THR A 136 21.12 -19.18 -9.86
N GLY A 137 20.35 -19.09 -8.77
CA GLY A 137 20.88 -19.06 -7.40
C GLY A 137 21.54 -17.73 -7.00
N ALA A 138 21.66 -16.77 -7.91
CA ALA A 138 22.27 -15.47 -7.64
C ALA A 138 21.21 -14.41 -7.30
N LEU A 139 21.53 -13.51 -6.36
CA LEU A 139 20.68 -12.37 -6.03
C LEU A 139 21.14 -11.12 -6.80
N PRO A 140 20.26 -10.49 -7.61
CA PRO A 140 20.57 -9.24 -8.30
C PRO A 140 21.01 -8.13 -7.33
N ASP A 141 21.88 -7.24 -7.80
CA ASP A 141 22.49 -6.20 -6.96
C ASP A 141 21.44 -5.27 -6.34
N GLU A 142 20.44 -4.88 -7.12
CA GLU A 142 19.31 -4.05 -6.71
C GLU A 142 18.47 -4.70 -5.59
N ALA A 143 18.49 -6.03 -5.46
CA ALA A 143 17.75 -6.74 -4.43
C ALA A 143 18.54 -6.95 -3.12
N ARG A 144 19.87 -6.81 -3.15
CA ARG A 144 20.75 -7.04 -1.98
C ARG A 144 20.39 -6.19 -0.75
N PRO A 145 20.07 -4.88 -0.88
CA PRO A 145 19.65 -4.07 0.26
C PRO A 145 18.33 -4.53 0.89
N PHE A 146 17.53 -5.31 0.16
CA PHE A 146 16.21 -5.76 0.59
C PHE A 146 16.20 -7.19 1.12
N THR A 147 17.37 -7.79 1.35
CA THR A 147 17.44 -9.13 1.97
C THR A 147 16.92 -9.12 3.41
N PRO A 148 16.32 -10.24 3.88
CA PRO A 148 15.91 -10.38 5.27
C PRO A 148 17.08 -10.28 6.26
N ARG A 149 18.31 -10.57 5.80
CA ARG A 149 19.54 -10.57 6.61
C ARG A 149 19.90 -9.18 7.14
N ARG A 150 19.39 -8.09 6.55
CA ARG A 150 19.66 -6.73 7.04
C ARG A 150 19.18 -6.47 8.48
N PHE A 151 18.25 -7.29 8.98
CA PHE A 151 17.78 -7.23 10.36
C PHE A 151 18.48 -8.20 11.32
N ALA A 152 19.43 -9.02 10.85
CA ALA A 152 20.12 -10.00 11.69
C ALA A 152 21.01 -9.35 12.75
N ALA A 153 21.58 -8.17 12.47
CA ALA A 153 22.42 -7.43 13.42
C ALA A 153 21.60 -6.73 14.54
N ALA A 154 20.31 -6.46 14.30
CA ALA A 154 19.45 -5.74 15.25
C ALA A 154 18.91 -6.63 16.40
N ARG A 155 19.22 -7.93 16.40
CA ARG A 155 18.77 -8.88 17.43
C ARG A 155 19.72 -9.00 18.64
N THR A 156 20.85 -8.32 18.64
CA THR A 156 21.88 -8.47 19.69
C THR A 156 21.66 -7.53 20.90
N GLU A 157 20.70 -6.60 20.83
CA GLU A 157 20.47 -5.59 21.89
C GLU A 157 19.02 -5.59 22.41
N GLN A 158 18.57 -6.69 22.99
CA GLN A 158 17.48 -6.65 23.98
C GLN A 158 17.82 -7.61 25.13
N PRO A 159 18.34 -7.12 26.26
CA PRO A 159 18.38 -7.87 27.50
C PRO A 159 16.96 -8.08 28.01
N VAL A 160 16.71 -9.28 28.53
CA VAL A 160 15.49 -9.67 29.27
C VAL A 160 15.36 -8.87 30.55
#